data_AF-A0A838QA30-F1
#
_entry.id   AF-A0A838QA30-F1
#
_cell.length_a   1.000
_cell.length_b   1.000
_cell.length_c   1.000
_cell.angle_alpha   90.00
_cell.angle_beta   90.00
_cell.angle_gamma   90.00
#
_symmetry.space_group_name_H-M   'P 1'
#
loop_
_entity.id
_entity.type
_entity.pdbx_description
1 polymer ?
#
loop_
_entity_poly.entity_id
_entity_poly.type
_entity_poly.pdbx_seq_one_letter_code
_entity_poly.pdbx_strand_id
1 'polypeptide(L)'
;MSVAAARDVGLLRRDDRHDKTRLAACDSTGMEAGHVSTYFTRRTGRKKRKFPKLWAVVAAASHVCLAMVPGTGPTPDDPQFHRVAADAHAREPFAALAADCGFDGEHHHEFLHGKLGVVGVIPPERGRPRTKSDNNRRAGFFRNFLHDHWPKQLYGQRWQVETFFSMLKRLLDSFLRATNWRSQHREMCLKCLTLNFMLIAAMT
;
A
#
# COMPACT_ATOMS: atom_id res chain seq x y z
N MET A 1 -1.76 -0.04 -15.59
CA MET A 1 -0.79 -0.56 -16.58
C MET A 1 0.05 -1.58 -15.83
N SER A 2 0.15 -2.83 -16.31
CA SER A 2 0.98 -3.85 -15.68
C SER A 2 2.46 -3.64 -16.00
N VAL A 3 3.36 -4.22 -15.21
CA VAL A 3 4.81 -4.13 -15.49
C VAL A 3 5.10 -4.89 -16.79
N ALA A 4 4.43 -6.01 -17.01
CA ALA A 4 4.47 -6.74 -18.29
C ALA A 4 4.00 -5.88 -19.48
N ALA A 5 2.83 -5.24 -19.38
CA ALA A 5 2.31 -4.39 -20.47
C ALA A 5 3.21 -3.17 -20.73
N ALA A 6 3.79 -2.58 -19.69
CA ALA A 6 4.77 -1.51 -19.83
C ALA A 6 6.07 -1.99 -20.51
N ARG A 7 6.49 -3.24 -20.28
CA ARG A 7 7.62 -3.85 -21.02
C ARG A 7 7.26 -4.13 -22.48
N ASP A 8 6.04 -4.62 -22.75
CA ASP A 8 5.61 -4.98 -24.10
C ASP A 8 5.49 -3.77 -25.03
N VAL A 9 5.11 -2.61 -24.49
CA VAL A 9 5.11 -1.34 -25.25
C VAL A 9 6.46 -0.61 -25.23
N GLY A 10 7.52 -1.26 -24.75
CA GLY A 10 8.88 -0.71 -24.72
C GLY A 10 9.10 0.43 -23.72
N LEU A 11 8.15 0.69 -22.82
CA LEU A 11 8.27 1.71 -21.78
C LEU A 11 9.24 1.28 -20.66
N LEU A 12 9.33 -0.02 -20.37
CA LEU A 12 10.29 -0.57 -19.42
C LEU A 12 11.28 -1.48 -20.15
N ARG A 13 12.59 -1.31 -19.93
CA ARG A 13 13.58 -2.32 -20.35
C ARG A 13 13.23 -3.67 -19.71
N ARG A 14 13.52 -4.77 -20.43
CA ARG A 14 13.52 -6.11 -19.84
C ARG A 14 14.66 -6.16 -18.83
N ASP A 15 14.36 -5.77 -17.60
CA ASP A 15 15.30 -5.89 -16.50
C ASP A 15 15.26 -7.35 -16.03
N ASP A 16 16.36 -8.07 -16.27
CA ASP A 16 16.59 -9.46 -15.84
C ASP A 16 16.71 -9.60 -14.32
N ARG A 17 16.64 -8.47 -13.59
CA ARG A 17 16.27 -8.41 -12.17
C ARG A 17 14.80 -8.80 -12.00
N HIS A 18 14.45 -10.02 -12.43
CA HIS A 18 13.32 -10.74 -11.90
C HIS A 18 13.53 -10.80 -10.39
N ASP A 19 12.79 -9.99 -9.64
CA ASP A 19 12.54 -10.31 -8.25
C ASP A 19 11.85 -11.67 -8.28
N LYS A 20 12.64 -12.74 -8.04
CA LYS A 20 12.16 -14.13 -8.05
C LYS A 20 10.98 -14.32 -7.11
N THR A 21 10.88 -13.44 -6.12
CA THR A 21 9.83 -13.40 -5.10
C THR A 21 8.51 -12.82 -5.62
N ARG A 22 8.52 -12.02 -6.70
CA ARG A 22 7.37 -11.21 -7.16
C ARG A 22 6.65 -10.58 -5.97
N LEU A 23 7.36 -9.74 -5.21
CA LEU A 23 6.83 -9.15 -3.98
C LEU A 23 6.17 -7.79 -4.26
N ALA A 24 5.01 -7.58 -3.66
CA ALA A 24 4.34 -6.28 -3.61
C ALA A 24 4.29 -5.76 -2.16
N ALA A 25 4.18 -4.45 -2.02
CA ALA A 25 4.00 -3.78 -0.72
C ALA A 25 2.75 -2.88 -0.76
N CYS A 26 1.94 -2.94 0.30
CA CYS A 26 0.69 -2.20 0.45
C CYS A 26 0.76 -1.29 1.67
N ASP A 27 0.35 -0.04 1.48
CA ASP A 27 0.15 0.89 2.58
C ASP A 27 -0.87 1.98 2.17
N SER A 28 -1.26 2.81 3.12
CA SER A 28 -2.10 3.97 2.87
C SER A 28 -1.44 5.26 3.36
N THR A 29 -1.81 6.39 2.76
CA THR A 29 -1.30 7.69 3.15
C THR A 29 -2.37 8.78 3.06
N GLY A 30 -2.32 9.73 3.99
CA GLY A 30 -3.10 10.96 3.92
C GLY A 30 -2.41 12.00 3.04
N MET A 31 -3.22 12.72 2.26
CA MET A 31 -2.83 13.91 1.50
C MET A 31 -3.41 15.16 2.15
N GLU A 32 -2.87 16.32 1.81
CA GLU A 32 -3.36 17.60 2.32
C GLU A 32 -4.39 18.21 1.36
N ALA A 33 -5.48 18.74 1.90
CA ALA A 33 -6.45 19.52 1.15
C ALA A 33 -6.92 20.70 2.00
N GLY A 34 -7.01 21.90 1.39
CA GLY A 34 -7.42 23.15 2.04
C GLY A 34 -6.34 23.78 2.93
N HIS A 35 -6.62 24.95 3.52
CA HIS A 35 -5.63 25.81 4.19
C HIS A 35 -4.95 25.24 5.45
N VAL A 36 -5.32 24.04 5.91
CA VAL A 36 -4.80 23.46 7.15
C VAL A 36 -3.82 22.34 6.82
N SER A 37 -2.53 22.59 7.02
CA SER A 37 -1.48 21.60 6.78
C SER A 37 -1.44 20.53 7.87
N THR A 38 -0.84 19.37 7.58
CA THR A 38 -0.61 18.32 8.58
C THR A 38 0.29 18.82 9.72
N TYR A 39 1.25 19.69 9.39
CA TYR A 39 2.08 20.39 10.38
C TYR A 39 1.23 21.24 11.34
N PHE A 40 0.26 22.01 10.84
CA PHE A 40 -0.64 22.79 11.69
C PHE A 40 -1.51 21.91 12.60
N THR A 41 -2.06 20.82 12.06
CA THR A 41 -2.82 19.82 12.85
C THR A 41 -1.96 19.21 13.96
N ARG A 42 -0.72 18.81 13.65
CA ARG A 42 0.22 18.24 14.62
C ARG A 42 0.59 19.24 15.72
N ARG A 43 0.81 20.51 15.37
CA ARG A 43 1.18 21.58 16.31
C ARG A 43 0.02 21.98 17.23
N THR A 44 -1.20 22.01 16.71
CA THR A 44 -2.39 22.47 17.46
C THR A 44 -3.13 21.35 18.19
N GLY A 45 -2.80 20.08 17.91
CA GLY A 45 -3.55 18.91 18.40
C GLY A 45 -4.94 18.77 17.80
N ARG A 46 -5.36 19.68 16.90
CA ARG A 46 -6.69 19.68 16.30
C ARG A 46 -6.77 18.68 15.16
N LYS A 47 -7.53 17.60 15.34
CA LYS A 47 -7.74 16.57 14.32
C LYS A 47 -8.50 17.14 13.11
N LYS A 48 -8.02 16.82 11.90
CA LYS A 48 -8.77 17.11 10.67
C LYS A 48 -10.04 16.28 10.65
N ARG A 49 -11.19 16.95 10.40
CA ARG A 49 -12.49 16.25 10.32
C ARG A 49 -12.58 15.38 9.08
N LYS A 50 -11.96 15.79 7.96
CA LYS A 50 -11.84 15.04 6.71
C LYS A 50 -10.50 15.33 6.04
N PHE A 51 -9.92 14.35 5.36
CA PHE A 51 -8.74 14.53 4.52
C PHE A 51 -8.72 13.50 3.38
N PRO A 52 -8.18 13.83 2.20
CA PRO A 52 -7.99 12.84 1.13
C PRO A 52 -7.03 11.75 1.59
N LYS A 53 -7.38 10.50 1.35
CA LYS A 53 -6.59 9.33 1.72
C LYS A 53 -6.40 8.44 0.50
N LEU A 54 -5.22 7.86 0.36
CA LEU A 54 -4.83 7.05 -0.78
C LEU A 54 -4.28 5.72 -0.29
N TRP A 55 -4.82 4.62 -0.79
CA TRP A 55 -4.24 3.29 -0.63
C TRP A 55 -3.49 2.94 -1.90
N ALA A 56 -2.32 2.32 -1.77
CA ALA A 56 -1.53 1.91 -2.92
C ALA A 56 -0.87 0.56 -2.69
N VAL A 57 -0.74 -0.20 -3.78
CA VAL A 57 0.09 -1.40 -3.87
C VAL A 57 1.17 -1.13 -4.90
N VAL A 58 2.42 -1.33 -4.51
CA VAL A 58 3.60 -1.11 -5.37
C VAL A 58 4.39 -2.40 -5.54
N ALA A 59 5.01 -2.57 -6.70
CA ALA A 59 5.99 -3.63 -6.90
C ALA A 59 7.28 -3.29 -6.12
N ALA A 60 7.73 -4.20 -5.25
CA ALA A 60 8.87 -3.93 -4.37
C ALA A 60 10.18 -3.69 -5.14
N ALA A 61 10.35 -4.34 -6.29
CA ALA A 61 11.57 -4.24 -7.10
C ALA A 61 11.76 -2.89 -7.83
N SER A 62 10.65 -2.21 -8.15
CA SER A 62 10.66 -1.04 -9.04
C SER A 62 9.95 0.19 -8.48
N HIS A 63 9.26 0.06 -7.35
CA HIS A 63 8.36 1.09 -6.80
C HIS A 63 7.18 1.46 -7.70
N VAL A 64 6.99 0.80 -8.84
CA VAL A 64 5.87 1.06 -9.74
C VAL A 64 4.57 0.75 -9.00
N CYS A 65 3.66 1.72 -8.97
CA CYS A 65 2.33 1.55 -8.41
C CYS A 65 1.48 0.67 -9.33
N LEU A 66 1.13 -0.52 -8.83
CA LEU A 66 0.30 -1.50 -9.52
C LEU A 66 -1.18 -1.13 -9.41
N ALA A 67 -1.59 -0.69 -8.21
CA ALA A 67 -2.94 -0.19 -7.99
C ALA A 67 -2.99 0.87 -6.92
N MET A 68 -4.03 1.71 -7.04
CA MET A 68 -4.32 2.75 -6.08
C MET A 68 -5.83 2.89 -5.92
N VAL A 69 -6.28 3.23 -4.71
CA VAL A 69 -7.68 3.56 -4.44
C VAL A 69 -7.71 4.89 -3.71
N PRO A 70 -8.28 5.96 -4.30
CA PRO A 70 -8.50 7.22 -3.60
C PRO A 70 -9.75 7.12 -2.72
N GLY A 71 -9.71 7.78 -1.57
CA GLY A 71 -10.82 7.89 -0.63
C GLY A 71 -10.70 9.11 0.27
N THR A 72 -11.52 9.12 1.32
CA THR A 72 -11.59 10.22 2.29
C THR A 72 -11.45 9.66 3.70
N GLY A 73 -10.42 10.09 4.43
CA GLY A 73 -10.27 9.84 5.85
C GLY A 73 -11.03 10.85 6.71
N PRO A 74 -11.12 10.62 8.04
CA PRO A 74 -10.51 9.51 8.77
C PRO A 74 -11.25 8.19 8.52
N THR A 75 -10.50 7.16 8.17
CA THR A 75 -11.01 5.79 7.98
C THR A 75 -9.88 4.83 8.33
N PRO A 76 -10.15 3.66 8.95
CA PRO A 76 -9.17 2.60 9.09
C PRO A 76 -8.60 2.17 7.73
N ASP A 77 -7.52 1.40 7.75
CA ASP A 77 -6.85 0.97 6.53
C ASP A 77 -7.58 -0.19 5.81
N ASP A 78 -8.33 -1.00 6.56
CA ASP A 78 -9.04 -2.19 6.06
C ASP A 78 -9.97 -2.01 4.86
N PRO A 79 -10.85 -0.99 4.80
CA PRO A 79 -11.99 -1.05 3.88
C PRO A 79 -11.61 -1.11 2.40
N GLN A 80 -10.39 -0.67 2.04
CA GLN A 80 -9.91 -0.67 0.66
C GLN A 80 -8.84 -1.73 0.39
N PHE A 81 -8.42 -2.51 1.39
CA PHE A 81 -7.32 -3.47 1.26
C PHE A 81 -7.59 -4.54 0.20
N HIS A 82 -8.73 -5.25 0.30
CA HIS A 82 -9.10 -6.27 -0.68
C HIS A 82 -9.19 -5.71 -2.11
N ARG A 83 -9.78 -4.52 -2.25
CA ARG A 83 -9.93 -3.87 -3.54
C ARG A 83 -8.58 -3.52 -4.17
N VAL A 84 -7.72 -2.83 -3.42
CA VAL A 84 -6.41 -2.40 -3.97
C VAL A 84 -5.51 -3.60 -4.26
N ALA A 85 -5.57 -4.65 -3.44
CA ALA A 85 -4.82 -5.89 -3.67
C ALA A 85 -5.34 -6.65 -4.91
N ALA A 86 -6.66 -6.79 -5.08
CA ALA A 86 -7.26 -7.41 -6.28
C ALA A 86 -6.90 -6.64 -7.55
N ASP A 87 -7.09 -5.31 -7.54
CA ASP A 87 -6.79 -4.45 -8.68
C ASP A 87 -5.30 -4.51 -9.06
N ALA A 88 -4.42 -4.62 -8.07
CA ALA A 88 -2.99 -4.76 -8.29
C ALA A 88 -2.65 -6.12 -8.90
N HIS A 89 -3.16 -7.20 -8.32
CA HIS A 89 -2.89 -8.56 -8.75
C HIS A 89 -3.45 -8.85 -10.15
N ALA A 90 -4.62 -8.30 -10.47
CA ALA A 90 -5.21 -8.39 -11.80
C ALA A 90 -4.37 -7.68 -12.88
N ARG A 91 -3.58 -6.68 -12.49
CA ARG A 91 -2.64 -6.01 -13.40
C ARG A 91 -1.34 -6.78 -13.46
N GLU A 92 -0.72 -7.07 -12.33
CA GLU A 92 0.56 -7.77 -12.26
C GLU A 92 0.48 -8.85 -11.15
N PRO A 93 0.50 -10.14 -11.51
CA PRO A 93 0.50 -11.21 -10.52
C PRO A 93 1.77 -11.20 -9.66
N PHE A 94 1.58 -11.15 -8.34
CA PHE A 94 2.64 -11.26 -7.33
C PHE A 94 2.41 -12.48 -6.44
N ALA A 95 3.47 -13.02 -5.82
CA ALA A 95 3.38 -14.20 -4.96
C ALA A 95 3.20 -13.85 -3.49
N ALA A 96 3.65 -12.66 -3.08
CA ALA A 96 3.54 -12.18 -1.70
C ALA A 96 3.16 -10.69 -1.66
N LEU A 97 2.46 -10.29 -0.60
CA LEU A 97 2.09 -8.91 -0.33
C LEU A 97 2.45 -8.53 1.11
N ALA A 98 3.40 -7.61 1.28
CA ALA A 98 3.76 -7.06 2.58
C ALA A 98 2.89 -5.85 2.92
N ALA A 99 2.32 -5.79 4.13
CA ALA A 99 1.53 -4.65 4.59
C ALA A 99 1.77 -4.38 6.07
N ASP A 100 1.41 -3.19 6.54
CA ASP A 100 1.55 -2.81 7.95
C ASP A 100 0.53 -3.53 8.85
N CYS A 101 0.79 -3.56 10.17
CA CYS A 101 -0.11 -4.14 11.16
C CYS A 101 -1.49 -3.44 11.18
N GLY A 102 -1.59 -2.22 10.64
CA GLY A 102 -2.87 -1.57 10.36
C GLY A 102 -3.82 -2.41 9.48
N PHE A 103 -3.29 -3.35 8.70
CA PHE A 103 -4.03 -4.31 7.87
C PHE A 103 -4.11 -5.72 8.50
N ASP A 104 -3.72 -5.91 9.76
CA ASP A 104 -3.80 -7.23 10.39
C ASP A 104 -5.26 -7.63 10.64
N GLY A 105 -5.66 -8.72 10.01
CA GLY A 105 -6.96 -9.36 10.15
C GLY A 105 -6.96 -10.70 9.42
N GLU A 106 -7.52 -11.75 10.06
CA GLU A 106 -7.54 -13.10 9.48
C GLU A 106 -8.20 -13.12 8.09
N HIS A 107 -9.32 -12.40 7.95
CA HIS A 107 -10.05 -12.24 6.69
C HIS A 107 -9.20 -11.66 5.54
N HIS A 108 -8.22 -10.80 5.83
CA HIS A 108 -7.30 -10.29 4.81
C HIS A 108 -6.36 -11.40 4.32
N HIS A 109 -5.86 -12.25 5.22
CA HIS A 109 -5.03 -13.39 4.84
C HIS A 109 -5.82 -14.46 4.10
N GLU A 110 -7.04 -14.76 4.55
CA GLU A 110 -7.96 -15.66 3.85
C GLU A 110 -8.27 -15.17 2.43
N PHE A 111 -8.48 -13.86 2.26
CA PHE A 111 -8.68 -13.26 0.95
C PHE A 111 -7.43 -13.39 0.07
N LEU A 112 -6.26 -12.99 0.57
CA LEU A 112 -5.01 -13.07 -0.21
C LEU A 112 -4.71 -14.50 -0.62
N HIS A 113 -4.76 -15.44 0.33
CA HIS A 113 -4.45 -16.84 0.06
C HIS A 113 -5.53 -17.52 -0.78
N GLY A 114 -6.79 -17.43 -0.35
CA GLY A 114 -7.90 -18.18 -0.95
C GLY A 114 -8.44 -17.59 -2.25
N LYS A 115 -8.34 -16.28 -2.48
CA LYS A 115 -8.82 -15.64 -3.72
C LYS A 115 -7.71 -15.28 -4.70
N LEU A 116 -6.55 -14.86 -4.21
CA LEU A 116 -5.45 -14.40 -5.08
C LEU A 116 -4.28 -15.40 -5.15
N GLY A 117 -4.25 -16.44 -4.30
CA GLY A 117 -3.08 -17.33 -4.21
C GLY A 117 -1.82 -16.62 -3.69
N VAL A 118 -1.99 -15.52 -2.95
CA VAL A 118 -0.92 -14.65 -2.46
C VAL A 118 -0.64 -14.91 -0.99
N VAL A 119 0.64 -14.96 -0.62
CA VAL A 119 1.05 -14.97 0.79
C VAL A 119 0.99 -13.56 1.37
N GLY A 120 0.10 -13.33 2.33
CA GLY A 120 0.05 -12.07 3.09
C GLY A 120 1.13 -12.02 4.16
N VAL A 121 2.04 -11.04 4.08
CA VAL A 121 3.09 -10.79 5.07
C VAL A 121 2.71 -9.55 5.88
N ILE A 122 1.85 -9.76 6.88
CA ILE A 122 1.26 -8.70 7.70
C ILE A 122 1.54 -9.03 9.18
N PRO A 123 2.11 -8.11 9.98
CA PRO A 123 2.43 -8.40 11.38
C PRO A 123 1.15 -8.67 12.17
N PRO A 124 1.03 -9.82 12.85
CA PRO A 124 -0.19 -10.18 13.56
C PRO A 124 -0.23 -9.50 14.95
N GLU A 125 -0.23 -8.17 14.95
CA GLU A 125 -0.08 -7.31 16.13
C GLU A 125 -1.32 -6.46 16.44
N ARG A 126 -2.33 -6.44 15.55
CA ARG A 126 -3.52 -5.60 15.73
C ARG A 126 -4.54 -6.25 16.65
N GLY A 127 -5.00 -5.47 17.62
CA GLY A 127 -5.95 -5.87 18.64
C GLY A 127 -5.54 -5.37 20.02
N ARG A 128 -6.39 -5.60 21.02
CA ARG A 128 -6.05 -5.28 22.41
C ARG A 128 -4.88 -6.17 22.85
N PRO A 129 -3.85 -5.64 23.54
CA PRO A 129 -2.84 -6.46 24.19
C PRO A 129 -3.56 -7.49 25.05
N ARG A 130 -3.35 -8.76 24.74
CA ARG A 130 -4.05 -9.83 25.44
C ARG A 130 -3.44 -9.93 26.84
N THR A 131 -4.27 -9.95 27.87
CA THR A 131 -3.87 -10.53 29.16
C THR A 131 -3.37 -11.94 28.83
N LYS A 132 -2.10 -12.23 29.16
CA LYS A 132 -1.44 -13.52 28.88
C LYS A 132 -2.42 -14.64 29.21
N SER A 133 -3.03 -15.25 28.19
CA SER A 133 -3.71 -16.51 28.40
C SER A 133 -2.65 -17.59 28.18
N ASP A 134 -2.79 -18.69 28.92
CA ASP A 134 -1.80 -19.74 29.09
C ASP A 134 -1.20 -20.31 27.79
N ASN A 135 -1.81 -20.05 26.63
CA ASN A 135 -1.43 -20.68 25.36
C ASN A 135 -0.83 -19.72 24.32
N ASN A 136 -0.71 -18.41 24.58
CA ASN A 136 -0.15 -17.39 23.65
C ASN A 136 -0.70 -17.39 22.18
N ARG A 137 -1.81 -18.09 21.92
CA ARG A 137 -2.41 -18.26 20.57
C ARG A 137 -3.21 -17.04 20.13
N ARG A 138 -2.99 -16.57 18.91
CA ARG A 138 -3.79 -15.52 18.25
C ARG A 138 -5.09 -16.09 17.69
N ALA A 139 -6.06 -15.22 17.43
CA ALA A 139 -7.29 -15.59 16.75
C ALA A 139 -7.02 -15.70 15.24
N GLY A 140 -7.17 -16.90 14.67
CA GLY A 140 -6.99 -17.18 13.25
C GLY A 140 -5.82 -18.11 12.92
N PHE A 141 -5.94 -18.92 11.86
CA PHE A 141 -4.91 -19.83 11.39
C PHE A 141 -3.70 -19.06 10.87
N PHE A 142 -3.90 -18.11 9.94
CA PHE A 142 -2.82 -17.36 9.31
C PHE A 142 -2.08 -16.48 10.32
N ARG A 143 -2.81 -15.85 11.25
CA ARG A 143 -2.21 -15.03 12.30
C ARG A 143 -1.33 -15.84 13.26
N ASN A 144 -1.72 -17.08 13.59
CA ASN A 144 -0.85 -17.99 14.35
C ASN A 144 0.35 -18.43 13.52
N PHE A 145 0.12 -18.82 12.27
CA PHE A 145 1.18 -19.24 11.37
C PHE A 145 2.27 -18.17 11.21
N LEU A 146 1.89 -16.92 10.97
CA LEU A 146 2.82 -15.79 10.81
C LEU A 146 3.53 -15.41 12.10
N HIS A 147 2.93 -15.66 13.25
CA HIS A 147 3.64 -15.48 14.51
C HIS A 147 4.77 -16.49 14.67
N ASP A 148 4.48 -17.75 14.38
CA ASP A 148 5.43 -18.84 14.57
C ASP A 148 6.50 -18.85 13.46
N HIS A 149 6.15 -18.38 12.25
CA HIS A 149 6.97 -18.43 11.05
C HIS A 149 7.14 -17.04 10.40
N TRP A 150 7.56 -16.04 11.18
CA TRP A 150 7.63 -14.66 10.70
C TRP A 150 8.71 -14.43 9.62
N PRO A 151 8.34 -14.09 8.36
CA PRO A 151 9.29 -13.93 7.28
C PRO A 151 9.91 -12.52 7.26
N LYS A 152 10.84 -12.26 8.19
CA LYS A 152 11.48 -10.94 8.41
C LYS A 152 12.03 -10.29 7.14
N GLN A 153 12.66 -11.06 6.26
CA GLN A 153 13.28 -10.53 5.04
C GLN A 153 12.23 -10.02 4.04
N LEU A 154 11.12 -10.74 3.88
CA LEU A 154 10.00 -10.32 3.02
C LEU A 154 9.30 -9.11 3.62
N TYR A 155 9.04 -9.14 4.93
CA TYR A 155 8.43 -7.99 5.60
C TYR A 155 9.31 -6.75 5.54
N GLY A 156 10.64 -6.91 5.59
CA GLY A 156 11.59 -5.83 5.43
C GLY A 156 11.28 -4.98 4.20
N GLN A 157 10.96 -5.59 3.05
CA GLN A 157 10.63 -4.88 1.82
C GLN A 157 9.31 -4.10 1.85
N ARG A 158 8.56 -4.10 2.97
CA ARG A 158 7.42 -3.18 3.16
C ARG A 158 7.85 -1.72 3.03
N TRP A 159 9.09 -1.34 3.39
CA TRP A 159 9.56 0.06 3.29
C TRP A 159 9.50 0.63 1.86
N GLN A 160 9.40 -0.23 0.83
CA GLN A 160 9.30 0.20 -0.56
C GLN A 160 8.03 1.05 -0.84
N VAL A 161 6.89 0.73 -0.21
CA VAL A 161 5.66 1.54 -0.38
C VAL A 161 5.75 2.88 0.37
N GLU A 162 6.46 2.93 1.48
CA GLU A 162 6.76 4.18 2.18
C GLU A 162 7.64 5.09 1.31
N THR A 163 8.64 4.51 0.63
CA THR A 163 9.49 5.23 -0.32
C THR A 163 8.68 5.75 -1.49
N PHE A 164 7.77 4.96 -2.04
CA PHE A 164 6.83 5.42 -3.07
C PHE A 164 6.03 6.64 -2.60
N PHE A 165 5.43 6.60 -1.40
CA PHE A 165 4.69 7.76 -0.88
C PHE A 165 5.60 8.96 -0.60
N SER A 166 6.83 8.73 -0.17
CA SER A 166 7.82 9.78 0.01
C SER A 166 8.15 10.49 -1.30
N MET A 167 8.43 9.71 -2.36
CA MET A 167 8.68 10.23 -3.71
C MET A 167 7.47 11.01 -4.24
N LEU A 168 6.26 10.45 -4.09
CA LEU A 168 5.02 11.08 -4.50
C LEU A 168 4.87 12.48 -3.88
N LYS A 169 5.05 12.58 -2.57
CA LYS A 169 4.86 13.83 -1.83
C LYS A 169 5.98 14.84 -2.06
N ARG A 170 7.22 14.38 -2.24
CA ARG A 170 8.38 15.25 -2.45
C ARG A 170 8.46 15.78 -3.88
N LEU A 171 8.15 14.95 -4.87
CA LEU A 171 8.24 15.32 -6.29
C LEU A 171 6.97 16.00 -6.80
N LEU A 172 5.80 15.55 -6.34
CA LEU A 172 4.50 16.00 -6.86
C LEU A 172 3.66 16.74 -5.82
N ASP A 173 4.24 17.10 -4.68
CA ASP A 173 3.62 17.78 -3.54
C ASP A 173 2.59 16.92 -2.76
N SER A 174 2.55 17.14 -1.46
CA SER A 174 1.57 16.57 -0.54
C SER A 174 0.20 17.24 -0.60
N PHE A 175 0.12 18.47 -1.15
CA PHE A 175 -1.10 19.25 -1.27
C PHE A 175 -1.90 18.92 -2.53
N LEU A 176 -3.21 18.77 -2.40
CA LEU A 176 -4.15 18.69 -3.51
C LEU A 176 -4.76 20.06 -3.80
N ARG A 177 -4.66 20.52 -5.05
CA ARG A 177 -5.23 21.80 -5.51
C ARG A 177 -6.75 21.73 -5.66
N ALA A 178 -7.29 20.55 -5.94
CA ALA A 178 -8.72 20.35 -6.09
C ALA A 178 -9.47 20.57 -4.78
N THR A 179 -10.60 21.26 -4.86
CA THR A 179 -11.45 21.60 -3.69
C THR A 179 -12.58 20.61 -3.45
N ASN A 180 -13.13 20.01 -4.50
CA ASN A 180 -14.17 18.99 -4.39
C ASN A 180 -13.58 17.57 -4.32
N TRP A 181 -14.24 16.66 -3.61
CA TRP A 181 -13.73 15.33 -3.32
C TRP A 181 -13.50 14.46 -4.59
N ARG A 182 -14.35 14.59 -5.62
CA ARG A 182 -14.21 13.84 -6.87
C ARG A 182 -12.95 14.27 -7.63
N SER A 183 -12.71 15.57 -7.70
CA SER A 183 -11.51 16.14 -8.31
C SER A 183 -10.26 15.82 -7.49
N GLN A 184 -10.34 15.82 -6.15
CA GLN A 184 -9.23 15.36 -5.29
C GLN A 184 -8.86 13.90 -5.54
N HIS A 185 -9.86 13.03 -5.69
CA HIS A 185 -9.61 11.63 -6.03
C HIS A 185 -8.89 11.49 -7.38
N ARG A 186 -9.34 12.23 -8.39
CA ARG A 186 -8.70 12.24 -9.72
C ARG A 186 -7.28 12.81 -9.65
N GLU A 187 -7.07 13.87 -8.88
CA GLU A 187 -5.75 14.48 -8.70
C GLU A 187 -4.77 13.51 -8.02
N MET A 188 -5.20 12.79 -6.98
CA MET A 188 -4.37 11.73 -6.38
C MET A 188 -4.01 10.65 -7.40
N CYS A 189 -4.98 10.19 -8.21
CA CYS A 189 -4.70 9.23 -9.26
C CYS A 189 -3.71 9.76 -10.30
N LEU A 190 -3.88 11.01 -10.73
CA LEU A 190 -2.97 11.66 -11.69
C LEU A 190 -1.56 11.77 -11.13
N LYS A 191 -1.39 12.16 -9.86
CA LYS A 191 -0.06 12.21 -9.23
C LYS A 191 0.63 10.84 -9.23
N CYS A 192 -0.09 9.78 -8.87
CA CYS A 192 0.47 8.42 -8.92
C CYS A 192 0.84 7.98 -10.34
N LEU A 193 0.00 8.29 -11.35
CA LEU A 193 0.30 7.99 -12.74
C LEU A 193 1.54 8.74 -13.22
N THR A 194 1.64 10.03 -12.89
CA THR A 194 2.83 10.85 -13.20
C THR A 194 4.08 10.25 -12.56
N LEU A 195 4.03 9.87 -11.28
CA LEU A 195 5.17 9.23 -10.61
C LEU A 195 5.54 7.89 -11.28
N ASN A 196 4.56 7.07 -11.67
CA ASN A 196 4.84 5.86 -12.43
C ASN A 196 5.60 6.16 -13.72
N PHE A 197 5.19 7.17 -14.50
CA PHE A 197 5.91 7.57 -15.72
C PHE A 197 7.33 8.04 -15.43
N MET A 198 7.54 8.81 -14.35
CA MET A 198 8.87 9.24 -13.93
C MET A 198 9.77 8.06 -13.57
N LEU A 199 9.25 7.08 -12.82
CA LEU A 199 9.99 5.87 -12.45
C LEU A 199 10.37 5.04 -13.69
N ILE A 200 9.41 4.86 -14.60
CA ILE A 200 9.60 4.14 -15.85
C ILE A 200 10.69 4.81 -16.71
N ALA A 201 10.61 6.14 -16.89
CA ALA A 201 11.59 6.90 -17.66
C ALA A 201 12.99 6.92 -17.04
N ALA A 202 13.12 6.70 -15.73
CA ALA A 202 14.41 6.57 -15.06
C ALA A 202 15.02 5.16 -15.19
N MET A 203 14.23 4.16 -15.60
CA MET A 203 14.67 2.76 -15.79
C MET A 203 15.06 2.44 -17.24
N THR A 204 14.67 3.30 -18.18
CA THR A 204 15.05 3.20 -19.60
C THR A 204 16.43 3.75 -19.84
#